data_AF-A0A350CQ40-F1
#
_entry.id   AF-A0A350CQ40-F1
#
_cell.length_a   1.000
_cell.length_b   1.000
_cell.length_c   1.000
_cell.angle_alpha   90.00
_cell.angle_beta   90.00
_cell.angle_gamma   90.00
#
_symmetry.space_group_name_H-M   'P 1'
#
loop_
_entity.id
_entity.type
_entity.pdbx_description
1 polymer ?
#
loop_
_entity_poly.entity_id
_entity_poly.type
_entity_poly.pdbx_seq_one_letter_code
_entity_poly.pdbx_strand_id
1 'polypeptide(L)' 'MRTASTGEERVLIFAPRGRDAEVMCSVLAGDGVGCGTAACFEALVDQIEAGSGAAIVA' A
#
# COMPACT_ATOMS: atom_id res chain seq x y z
N MET A 1 -20.06 13.82 0.88
CA MET A 1 -18.66 13.86 0.44
C MET A 1 -17.80 13.45 1.64
N ARG A 2 -17.34 12.20 1.66
CA ARG A 2 -16.55 11.66 2.77
C ARG A 2 -15.11 12.12 2.56
N THR A 3 -14.58 12.91 3.48
CA THR A 3 -13.18 13.34 3.46
C THR A 3 -12.34 12.10 3.73
N ALA A 4 -11.83 11.47 2.67
CA ALA A 4 -10.88 10.38 2.80
C ALA A 4 -9.66 10.94 3.51
N SER A 5 -9.35 10.37 4.68
CA SER A 5 -8.09 10.68 5.35
C SER A 5 -6.93 10.22 4.46
N THR A 6 -5.75 10.86 4.55
CA THR A 6 -4.57 10.52 3.73
C THR A 6 -4.16 9.03 3.81
N GLY A 7 -4.63 8.30 4.82
CA GLY A 7 -4.47 6.84 4.94
C GLY A 7 -5.51 5.99 4.21
N GLU A 8 -6.70 6.50 3.92
CA GLU A 8 -7.78 5.78 3.23
C GLU A 8 -7.54 5.66 1.70
N GLU A 9 -6.69 6.52 1.13
CA GLU A 9 -6.44 6.61 -0.32
C GLU A 9 -5.01 6.17 -0.69
N ARG A 10 -4.49 5.14 -0.01
CA ARG A 10 -3.20 4.53 -0.35
C ARG A 10 -3.31 3.04 -0.61
N VAL A 11 -2.51 2.59 -1.57
CA VAL A 11 -2.34 1.17 -1.91
C VAL A 11 -1.22 0.57 -1.07
N LEU A 12 -1.52 -0.48 -0.33
CA LEU A 12 -0.50 -1.30 0.34
C LEU A 12 0.09 -2.31 -0.63
N ILE A 13 1.41 -2.43 -0.68
CA ILE A 13 2.11 -3.43 -1.46
C ILE A 13 2.79 -4.43 -0.53
N PHE A 14 2.42 -5.70 -0.63
CA PHE A 14 3.12 -6.79 0.02
C PHE A 14 3.78 -7.66 -1.04
N ALA A 15 5.09 -7.48 -1.20
CA ALA A 15 5.93 -8.34 -2.03
C ALA A 15 7.23 -8.63 -1.23
N PRO A 16 7.26 -9.74 -0.46
CA PRO A 16 8.31 -10.01 0.52
C PRO A 16 9.67 -10.41 -0.09
N ARG A 17 9.76 -10.47 -1.42
CA ARG A 17 10.98 -10.86 -2.13
C ARG A 17 11.38 -9.81 -3.16
N GLY A 18 12.69 -9.67 -3.33
CA GLY A 18 13.25 -8.80 -4.35
C GLY A 18 12.93 -7.33 -4.10
N ARG A 19 12.70 -6.59 -5.18
CA ARG A 19 12.41 -5.15 -5.16
C ARG A 19 11.01 -4.83 -5.66
N ASP A 20 10.16 -5.84 -5.79
CA ASP A 20 8.87 -5.72 -6.46
C ASP A 20 7.98 -4.71 -5.74
N ALA A 21 8.03 -4.70 -4.40
CA ALA A 21 7.29 -3.74 -3.58
C ALA A 21 7.69 -2.28 -3.88
N GLU A 22 8.99 -2.01 -3.97
CA GLU A 22 9.56 -0.69 -4.24
C GLU A 22 9.24 -0.24 -5.67
N VAL A 23 9.36 -1.17 -6.64
CA VAL A 23 9.06 -0.91 -8.06
C VAL A 23 7.57 -0.60 -8.23
N MET A 24 6.69 -1.41 -7.68
CA MET A 24 5.23 -1.18 -7.72
C MET A 24 4.87 0.16 -7.09
N CYS A 25 5.47 0.49 -5.94
CA CYS A 25 5.30 1.79 -5.31
C CYS A 25 5.78 2.95 -6.19
N SER A 26 6.93 2.80 -6.85
CA SER A 26 7.46 3.83 -7.76
C SER A 26 6.55 4.05 -8.98
N VAL A 27 5.92 3.00 -9.51
CA VAL A 27 4.96 3.10 -10.61
C VAL A 27 3.72 3.87 -10.15
N LEU A 28 3.14 3.49 -9.00
CA LEU A 28 1.96 4.15 -8.44
C LEU A 28 2.21 5.62 -8.10
N ALA A 29 3.38 5.94 -7.57
CA ALA A 29 3.78 7.32 -7.30
C ALA A 29 3.84 8.17 -8.57
N GLY A 30 4.25 7.57 -9.71
CA GLY A 30 4.23 8.22 -11.02
C GLY A 30 2.83 8.66 -11.46
N ASP A 31 1.80 7.93 -11.04
CA ASP A 31 0.39 8.20 -11.33
C ASP A 31 -0.29 9.04 -10.24
N GLY A 32 0.46 9.53 -9.25
CA GLY A 32 -0.06 10.32 -8.13
C GLY A 32 -0.83 9.50 -7.09
N VAL A 33 -0.72 8.18 -7.12
CA VAL A 33 -1.36 7.27 -6.17
C VAL A 33 -0.45 7.08 -4.96
N GLY A 34 -0.97 7.36 -3.76
CA GLY A 34 -0.26 7.08 -2.51
C GLY A 34 -0.01 5.59 -2.36
N CYS A 35 1.20 5.19 -1.97
CA CYS A 35 1.53 3.79 -1.72
C CYS A 35 2.26 3.61 -0.39
N GLY A 36 2.21 2.39 0.15
CA GLY A 36 3.05 1.96 1.26
C GLY A 36 3.43 0.50 1.11
N THR A 37 4.64 0.12 1.52
CA THR A 37 5.09 -1.27 1.47
C THR A 37 4.90 -1.96 2.82
N ALA A 38 4.37 -3.17 2.83
CA ALA A 38 4.33 -4.05 4.00
C ALA A 38 5.49 -5.05 3.93
N ALA A 39 6.27 -5.16 5.02
CA ALA A 39 7.43 -6.05 5.08
C ALA A 39 7.09 -7.51 5.43
N CYS A 40 5.96 -7.72 6.09
CA CYS A 40 5.44 -9.04 6.47
C CYS A 40 3.90 -9.05 6.43
N PHE A 41 3.33 -10.24 6.58
CA PHE A 41 1.88 -10.41 6.54
C PHE A 41 1.20 -9.77 7.75
N GLU A 42 1.80 -9.81 8.94
CA GLU A 42 1.23 -9.09 10.10
C GLU A 42 1.16 -7.58 9.84
N ALA A 43 2.24 -6.98 9.32
CA ALA A 43 2.25 -5.56 8.98
C ALA A 43 1.21 -5.21 7.90
N LEU A 44 0.92 -6.12 6.97
CA LEU A 44 -0.14 -5.93 5.98
C LEU A 44 -1.51 -5.88 6.66
N VAL A 45 -1.80 -6.84 7.54
CA VAL A 45 -3.08 -6.92 8.26
C VAL A 45 -3.29 -5.69 9.12
N ASP A 46 -2.29 -5.27 9.91
CA ASP A 46 -2.36 -4.08 10.76
C ASP A 46 -2.71 -2.82 9.94
N GLN A 47 -2.14 -2.69 8.75
CA GLN A 47 -2.38 -1.52 7.89
C GLN A 47 -3.73 -1.58 7.16
N ILE A 48 -4.29 -2.77 6.94
CA ILE A 48 -5.66 -2.96 6.44
C ILE A 48 -6.65 -2.61 7.54
N GLU A 49 -6.44 -3.08 8.77
CA GLU A 49 -7.28 -2.74 9.93
C GLU A 49 -7.26 -1.24 10.24
N ALA A 50 -6.10 -0.58 10.02
CA ALA A 50 -5.97 0.87 10.10
C ALA A 50 -6.69 1.65 8.98
N GLY A 51 -7.30 0.96 8.01
CA GLY A 51 -8.18 1.55 7.00
C GLY A 51 -7.53 1.83 5.64
N SER A 52 -6.50 1.08 5.24
CA SER A 52 -5.97 1.21 3.86
C SER A 52 -7.02 0.84 2.81
N GLY A 53 -7.08 1.63 1.74
CA GLY A 53 -8.11 1.50 0.71
C GLY A 53 -7.95 0.28 -0.21
N ALA A 54 -6.73 -0.21 -0.40
CA ALA A 54 -6.45 -1.38 -1.23
C ALA A 54 -5.11 -2.06 -0.85
N ALA A 55 -4.98 -3.35 -1.19
CA ALA A 55 -3.74 -4.11 -1.05
C ALA A 55 -3.42 -4.89 -2.34
N ILE A 56 -2.14 -4.88 -2.75
CA ILE A 56 -1.58 -5.71 -3.82
C ILE A 56 -0.63 -6.72 -3.18
N VAL A 57 -0.80 -8.00 -3.53
CA VAL A 57 0.01 -9.11 -3.03
C VAL A 57 0.66 -9.83 -4.22
N ALA A 58 1.97 -10.02 -4.18
CA ALA A 58 2.77 -10.67 -5.22
C ALA A 58 3.88 -11.56 -4.64
#